data_AF-A0A1C5VX91-F1
#
_entry.id   AF-A0A1C5VX91-F1
#
_cell.length_a   1.000
_cell.length_b   1.000
_cell.length_c   1.000
_cell.angle_alpha   90.00
_cell.angle_beta   90.00
_cell.angle_gamma   90.00
#
_symmetry.space_group_name_H-M   'P 1'
#
loop_
_entity.id
_entity.type
_entity.pdbx_description
1 polymer ?
#
loop_
_entity_poly.entity_id
_entity_poly.type
_entity_poly.pdbx_seq_one_letter_code
_entity_poly.pdbx_strand_id
1 'polypeptide(L)'
;MFGSKQEKQRAQMEAPQLLKIVEDCTRLVNTTEKPDVFFDRYALLLEKTEQLVACAKYVKFKGTPPKKMLEQYTQKRPAAVSDFIERYHARVVIDAAGKSTDKGKRAQFDKFLAEMQSRDLTPEQMRRVEDLHAADVKNL
;
A
#
# COMPACT_ATOMS: atom_id res chain seq x y z
N MET A 1 -23.52 -4.61 -34.33
CA MET A 1 -22.62 -3.71 -33.58
C MET A 1 -23.35 -3.11 -32.37
N PHE A 2 -23.67 -3.91 -31.33
CA PHE A 2 -24.46 -3.44 -30.17
C PHE A 2 -23.65 -3.27 -28.86
N GLY A 3 -22.39 -3.72 -28.82
CA GLY A 3 -21.55 -3.67 -27.61
C GLY A 3 -21.06 -2.27 -27.23
N SER A 4 -20.71 -1.41 -28.19
CA SER A 4 -20.02 -0.14 -27.91
C SER A 4 -20.86 0.88 -27.13
N LYS A 5 -22.18 0.92 -27.32
CA LYS A 5 -23.08 1.84 -26.60
C LYS A 5 -23.26 1.42 -25.13
N GLN A 6 -23.47 0.13 -24.89
CA GLN A 6 -23.63 -0.43 -23.54
C GLN A 6 -22.32 -0.33 -22.75
N GLU A 7 -21.18 -0.65 -23.37
CA GLU A 7 -19.86 -0.51 -22.75
C GLU A 7 -19.52 0.93 -22.40
N LYS A 8 -19.85 1.89 -23.29
CA LYS A 8 -19.67 3.32 -23.03
C LYS A 8 -20.50 3.78 -21.84
N GLN A 9 -21.78 3.38 -21.79
CA GLN A 9 -22.67 3.74 -20.68
C GLN A 9 -22.19 3.13 -19.36
N ARG A 10 -21.75 1.87 -19.37
CA ARG A 10 -21.17 1.21 -18.20
C ARG A 10 -19.91 1.94 -17.70
N ALA A 11 -18.97 2.25 -18.59
CA ALA A 11 -17.76 2.97 -18.24
C ALA A 11 -18.05 4.37 -17.67
N GLN A 12 -19.06 5.07 -18.18
CA GLN A 12 -19.49 6.37 -17.65
C GLN A 12 -20.07 6.28 -16.23
N MET A 13 -20.70 5.16 -15.87
CA MET A 13 -21.21 4.92 -14.52
C MET A 13 -20.13 4.42 -13.54
N GLU A 14 -19.21 3.57 -14.02
CA GLU A 14 -18.15 2.96 -13.20
C GLU A 14 -17.02 3.95 -12.89
N ALA A 15 -16.58 4.75 -13.86
CA ALA A 15 -15.40 5.61 -13.72
C ALA A 15 -15.43 6.55 -12.49
N PRO A 16 -16.55 7.22 -12.15
CA PRO A 16 -16.63 8.04 -10.94
C PRO A 16 -16.48 7.24 -9.64
N GLN A 17 -16.99 6.01 -9.59
CA GLN A 17 -16.89 5.15 -8.41
C GLN A 17 -15.46 4.64 -8.24
N LEU A 18 -14.83 4.21 -9.35
CA LEU A 18 -13.44 3.78 -9.38
C LEU A 18 -12.49 4.90 -8.93
N LEU A 19 -12.72 6.15 -9.38
CA LEU A 19 -11.94 7.30 -8.94
C LEU A 19 -12.01 7.51 -7.42
N LYS A 20 -13.21 7.43 -6.82
CA LYS A 20 -13.35 7.54 -5.36
C LYS A 20 -12.57 6.45 -4.62
N ILE A 21 -12.60 5.21 -5.12
CA ILE A 21 -11.84 4.11 -4.52
C ILE A 21 -10.33 4.36 -4.63
N VAL A 22 -9.85 4.85 -5.78
CA VAL A 22 -8.44 5.19 -5.99
C VAL A 22 -7.99 6.32 -5.06
N GLU A 23 -8.82 7.35 -4.87
CA GLU A 23 -8.55 8.45 -3.94
C GLU A 23 -8.46 7.96 -2.48
N ASP A 24 -9.42 7.13 -2.06
CA ASP A 24 -9.41 6.54 -0.71
C ASP A 24 -8.23 5.62 -0.48
N CYS A 25 -7.89 4.76 -1.47
CA CYS A 25 -6.71 3.90 -1.37
C CYS A 25 -5.43 4.73 -1.31
N THR A 26 -5.32 5.78 -2.14
CA THR A 26 -4.17 6.70 -2.13
C THR A 26 -4.01 7.35 -0.75
N ARG A 27 -5.10 7.79 -0.11
CA ARG A 27 -5.04 8.31 1.26
C ARG A 27 -4.54 7.23 2.24
N LEU A 28 -5.14 6.04 2.21
CA LEU A 28 -4.82 4.98 3.17
C LEU A 28 -3.38 4.47 3.05
N VAL A 29 -2.86 4.27 1.84
CA VAL A 29 -1.46 3.80 1.66
C VAL A 29 -0.44 4.80 2.18
N ASN A 30 -0.79 6.08 2.27
CA ASN A 30 0.11 7.12 2.80
C ASN A 30 -0.02 7.32 4.32
N THR A 31 -1.13 6.90 4.95
CA THR A 31 -1.39 7.22 6.37
C THR A 31 -1.46 6.01 7.29
N THR A 32 -1.67 4.80 6.76
CA THR A 32 -1.83 3.63 7.62
C THR A 32 -0.50 3.13 8.17
N GLU A 33 -0.56 2.62 9.41
CA GLU A 33 0.52 1.90 10.10
C GLU A 33 0.24 0.39 10.14
N LYS A 34 -0.92 -0.07 9.62
CA LYS A 34 -1.32 -1.48 9.66
C LYS A 34 -0.88 -2.18 8.37
N PRO A 35 -0.11 -3.28 8.44
CA PRO A 35 0.43 -3.94 7.25
C PRO A 35 -0.64 -4.46 6.31
N ASP A 36 -1.63 -5.20 6.81
CA ASP A 36 -2.72 -5.71 5.96
C ASP A 36 -3.43 -4.58 5.22
N VAL A 37 -3.75 -3.50 5.94
CA VAL A 37 -4.41 -2.34 5.33
C VAL A 37 -3.53 -1.69 4.27
N PHE A 38 -2.23 -1.56 4.49
CA PHE A 38 -1.32 -0.98 3.50
C PHE A 38 -1.26 -1.83 2.23
N PHE A 39 -0.91 -3.12 2.36
CA PHE A 39 -0.69 -3.99 1.20
C PHE A 39 -1.99 -4.25 0.42
N ASP A 40 -3.11 -4.49 1.11
CA ASP A 40 -4.42 -4.69 0.48
C ASP A 40 -4.86 -3.43 -0.27
N ARG A 41 -4.66 -2.25 0.31
CA ARG A 41 -5.03 -0.98 -0.33
C ARG A 41 -4.10 -0.63 -1.48
N TYR A 42 -2.83 -1.02 -1.43
CA TYR A 42 -1.91 -0.83 -2.55
C TYR A 42 -2.28 -1.72 -3.74
N ALA A 43 -2.60 -2.99 -3.48
CA ALA A 43 -3.08 -3.91 -4.52
C ALA A 43 -4.38 -3.40 -5.15
N LEU A 44 -5.34 -3.00 -4.31
CA LEU A 44 -6.62 -2.43 -4.76
C LEU A 44 -6.42 -1.14 -5.56
N LEU A 45 -5.49 -0.28 -5.15
CA LEU A 45 -5.13 0.95 -5.86
C LEU A 45 -4.70 0.66 -7.30
N LEU A 46 -3.79 -0.30 -7.49
CA LEU A 46 -3.33 -0.71 -8.83
C LEU A 46 -4.49 -1.29 -9.65
N GLU A 47 -5.24 -2.25 -9.08
CA GLU A 47 -6.37 -2.90 -9.75
C GLU A 47 -7.42 -1.90 -10.24
N LYS A 48 -7.82 -0.95 -9.38
CA LYS A 48 -8.83 0.05 -9.75
C LYS A 48 -8.30 1.09 -10.72
N THR A 49 -7.00 1.41 -10.66
CA THR A 49 -6.38 2.30 -11.65
C THR A 49 -6.31 1.63 -13.02
N GLU A 50 -6.04 0.32 -13.10
CA GLU A 50 -6.13 -0.45 -14.36
C GLU A 50 -7.55 -0.44 -14.95
N GLN A 51 -8.57 -0.58 -14.10
CA GLN A 51 -9.97 -0.47 -14.54
C GLN A 51 -10.28 0.94 -15.09
N LEU A 52 -9.73 2.00 -14.49
CA LEU A 52 -9.85 3.37 -15.02
C LEU A 52 -9.15 3.53 -16.38
N VAL A 53 -8.00 2.87 -16.60
CA VAL A 53 -7.34 2.83 -17.91
C VAL A 53 -8.27 2.22 -18.96
N ALA A 54 -8.95 1.12 -18.62
CA ALA A 54 -9.92 0.50 -19.51
C ALA A 54 -11.14 1.40 -19.79
N CYS A 55 -11.54 2.26 -18.84
CA CYS A 55 -12.60 3.25 -19.04
C CYS A 55 -12.18 4.42 -19.94
N ALA A 56 -10.88 4.72 -20.06
CA ALA A 56 -10.37 5.89 -20.78
C ALA A 56 -10.68 5.90 -22.29
N LYS A 57 -11.01 4.74 -22.88
CA LYS A 57 -11.52 4.66 -24.26
C LYS A 57 -12.92 5.28 -24.44
N TYR A 58 -13.69 5.41 -23.36
CA TYR A 58 -15.09 5.86 -23.38
C TYR A 58 -15.34 7.13 -22.55
N VAL A 59 -14.46 7.42 -21.58
CA VAL A 59 -14.59 8.53 -20.62
C VAL A 59 -13.36 9.43 -20.69
N LYS A 60 -13.56 10.74 -20.79
CA LYS A 60 -12.49 11.72 -20.67
C LYS A 60 -12.27 12.06 -19.19
N PHE A 61 -11.05 11.85 -18.71
CA PHE A 61 -10.63 12.19 -17.36
C PHE A 61 -10.05 13.61 -17.31
N LYS A 62 -10.28 14.33 -16.22
CA LYS A 62 -9.62 15.62 -15.92
C LYS A 62 -8.38 15.38 -15.06
N GLY A 63 -7.33 16.18 -15.24
CA GLY A 63 -6.08 16.03 -14.48
C GLY A 63 -5.17 14.94 -15.05
N THR A 64 -4.54 14.15 -14.18
CA THR A 64 -3.61 13.09 -14.58
C THR A 64 -4.36 11.96 -15.29
N PRO A 65 -3.97 11.56 -16.51
CA PRO A 65 -4.61 10.43 -17.19
C PRO A 65 -4.42 9.11 -16.42
N PRO A 66 -5.42 8.20 -16.39
CA PRO A 66 -5.33 6.93 -15.65
C PRO A 66 -4.09 6.10 -15.98
N LYS A 67 -3.65 6.10 -17.25
CA LYS A 67 -2.45 5.37 -17.67
C LYS A 67 -1.20 5.91 -16.96
N LYS A 68 -1.07 7.23 -16.90
CA LYS A 68 0.03 7.89 -16.20
C LYS A 68 -0.07 7.71 -14.68
N MET A 69 -1.28 7.65 -14.12
CA MET A 69 -1.48 7.31 -12.71
C MET A 69 -0.95 5.90 -12.41
N LEU A 70 -1.33 4.91 -13.23
CA LEU A 70 -0.89 3.52 -13.06
C LEU A 70 0.65 3.40 -13.14
N GLU A 71 1.26 4.05 -14.12
CA GLU A 71 2.73 4.13 -14.24
C GLU A 71 3.35 4.73 -12.98
N GLN A 72 2.81 5.84 -12.47
CA GLN A 72 3.30 6.49 -11.26
C GLN A 72 3.16 5.61 -10.02
N TYR A 73 2.01 4.96 -9.82
CA TYR A 73 1.82 4.07 -8.67
C TYR A 73 2.74 2.86 -8.75
N THR A 74 2.89 2.26 -9.92
CA THR A 74 3.80 1.12 -10.12
C THR A 74 5.25 1.52 -9.83
N GLN A 75 5.71 2.67 -10.37
CA GLN A 75 7.06 3.17 -10.15
C GLN A 75 7.32 3.59 -8.69
N LYS A 76 6.32 4.13 -8.00
CA LYS A 76 6.45 4.59 -6.62
C LYS A 76 6.31 3.47 -5.59
N ARG A 77 5.89 2.26 -5.99
CA ARG A 77 5.67 1.14 -5.05
C ARG A 77 6.87 0.87 -4.14
N PRO A 78 8.12 0.78 -4.64
CA PRO A 78 9.26 0.53 -3.77
C PRO A 78 9.43 1.62 -2.69
N ALA A 79 9.36 2.89 -3.07
CA ALA A 79 9.45 4.00 -2.13
C ALA A 79 8.30 4.00 -1.11
N ALA A 80 7.07 3.75 -1.57
CA ALA A 80 5.90 3.70 -0.68
C ALA A 80 5.98 2.56 0.34
N VAL A 81 6.51 1.40 -0.06
CA VAL A 81 6.75 0.25 0.82
C VAL A 81 7.84 0.59 1.84
N SER A 82 8.94 1.23 1.41
CA SER A 82 10.01 1.67 2.32
C SER A 82 9.49 2.68 3.35
N ASP A 83 8.71 3.67 2.92
CA ASP A 83 8.09 4.63 3.84
C ASP A 83 7.11 3.95 4.81
N PHE A 84 6.40 2.92 4.34
CA PHE A 84 5.50 2.13 5.19
C PHE A 84 6.26 1.31 6.24
N ILE A 85 7.39 0.71 5.90
CA ILE A 85 8.24 -0.04 6.84
C ILE A 85 8.63 0.85 8.02
N GLU A 86 9.10 2.08 7.76
CA GLU A 86 9.48 3.03 8.81
C GLU A 86 8.28 3.43 9.68
N ARG A 87 7.12 3.70 9.08
CA ARG A 87 5.89 4.02 9.84
C ARG A 87 5.44 2.85 10.73
N TYR A 88 5.44 1.64 10.18
CA TYR A 88 5.02 0.47 10.94
C TYR A 88 6.02 0.16 12.06
N HIS A 89 7.32 0.26 11.79
CA HIS A 89 8.37 0.11 12.79
C HIS A 89 8.21 1.13 13.93
N ALA A 90 7.99 2.41 13.62
CA ALA A 90 7.75 3.43 14.64
C ALA A 90 6.57 3.08 15.56
N ARG A 91 5.49 2.53 15.00
CA ARG A 91 4.35 2.02 15.77
C ARG A 91 4.74 0.86 16.69
N VAL A 92 5.52 -0.09 16.19
CA VAL A 92 6.00 -1.26 16.95
C VAL A 92 6.89 -0.83 18.12
N VAL A 93 7.76 0.17 17.92
CA VAL A 93 8.59 0.74 19.01
C VAL A 93 7.72 1.30 20.13
N ILE A 94 6.65 2.03 19.79
CA ILE A 94 5.69 2.55 20.78
C ILE A 94 4.99 1.41 21.52
N ASP A 95 4.52 0.39 20.79
CA ASP A 95 3.84 -0.77 21.38
C ASP A 95 4.78 -1.60 22.28
N ALA A 96 6.07 -1.68 21.93
CA ALA A 96 7.10 -2.31 22.74
C ALA A 96 7.39 -1.51 24.02
N ALA A 97 7.51 -0.18 23.94
CA ALA A 97 7.71 0.68 25.11
C ALA A 97 6.59 0.53 26.16
N GLY A 98 5.38 0.18 25.72
CA GLY A 98 4.25 -0.14 26.60
C GLY A 98 4.35 -1.50 27.32
N LYS A 99 5.37 -2.33 27.08
CA LYS A 99 5.56 -3.64 27.71
C LYS A 99 6.52 -3.56 28.90
N SER A 100 6.12 -4.13 30.04
CA SER A 100 6.89 -4.10 31.28
C SER A 100 8.08 -5.07 31.35
N THR A 101 8.20 -6.00 30.40
CA THR A 101 9.26 -7.03 30.39
C THR A 101 9.97 -7.05 29.07
N ASP A 102 11.26 -7.37 29.07
CA ASP A 102 12.05 -7.45 27.84
C ASP A 102 11.58 -8.59 26.94
N LYS A 103 11.07 -9.69 27.53
CA LYS A 103 10.35 -10.73 26.77
C LYS A 103 9.14 -10.17 26.03
N GLY A 104 8.35 -9.31 26.68
CA GLY A 104 7.18 -8.67 26.07
C GLY A 104 7.55 -7.70 24.95
N LYS A 105 8.60 -6.91 25.14
CA LYS A 105 9.14 -6.00 24.12
C LYS A 105 9.68 -6.79 22.92
N ARG A 106 10.50 -7.81 23.18
CA ARG A 106 11.06 -8.72 22.16
C ARG A 106 9.98 -9.33 21.28
N ALA A 107 8.88 -9.77 21.89
CA ALA A 107 7.75 -10.34 21.15
C ALA A 107 7.09 -9.33 20.18
N GLN A 108 7.13 -8.01 20.44
CA GLN A 108 6.66 -7.01 19.48
C GLN A 108 7.58 -6.93 18.26
N PHE A 109 8.90 -6.89 18.48
CA PHE A 109 9.88 -6.85 17.39
C PHE A 109 9.88 -8.12 16.55
N ASP A 110 9.82 -9.30 17.19
CA ASP A 110 9.74 -10.57 16.46
C ASP A 110 8.46 -10.67 15.61
N LYS A 111 7.33 -10.14 16.13
CA LYS A 111 6.08 -10.06 15.36
C LYS A 111 6.21 -9.13 14.14
N PHE A 112 6.84 -7.97 14.30
CA PHE A 112 7.14 -7.06 13.20
C PHE A 112 7.93 -7.74 12.08
N LEU A 113 9.02 -8.44 12.44
CA LEU A 113 9.85 -9.18 11.49
C LEU A 113 9.02 -10.25 10.76
N ALA A 114 8.27 -11.09 11.49
CA ALA A 114 7.47 -12.16 10.90
C ALA A 114 6.38 -11.62 9.95
N GLU A 115 5.67 -10.55 10.34
CA GLU A 115 4.64 -9.95 9.50
C GLU A 115 5.22 -9.33 8.22
N MET A 116 6.45 -8.79 8.26
CA MET A 116 7.13 -8.24 7.08
C MET A 116 7.71 -9.34 6.18
N GLN A 117 8.26 -10.42 6.75
CA GLN A 117 8.79 -11.57 5.99
C GLN A 117 7.73 -12.27 5.14
N SER A 118 6.46 -12.21 5.55
CA SER A 118 5.34 -12.76 4.79
C SER A 118 4.90 -11.89 3.58
N ARG A 119 5.53 -10.73 3.36
CA ARG A 119 5.14 -9.78 2.31
C ARG A 119 6.12 -9.84 1.14
N ASP A 120 5.63 -9.41 -0.01
CA ASP A 120 6.44 -9.22 -1.22
C ASP A 120 7.29 -7.94 -1.07
N LEU A 121 8.48 -8.10 -0.47
CA LEU A 121 9.47 -7.05 -0.26
C LEU A 121 10.67 -7.27 -1.20
N THR A 122 11.30 -6.18 -1.61
CA THR A 122 12.61 -6.27 -2.28
C THR A 122 13.68 -6.74 -1.28
N PRO A 123 14.80 -7.32 -1.75
CA PRO A 123 15.90 -7.71 -0.86
C PRO A 123 16.43 -6.55 0.01
N GLU A 124 16.45 -5.33 -0.54
CA GLU A 124 16.86 -4.13 0.19
C GLU A 124 15.87 -3.77 1.31
N GLN A 125 14.57 -3.86 1.05
CA GLN A 125 13.53 -3.63 2.04
C GLN A 125 13.54 -4.68 3.14
N MET A 126 13.71 -5.96 2.79
CA MET A 126 13.81 -7.04 3.77
C MET A 126 15.05 -6.85 4.65
N ARG A 127 16.20 -6.50 4.06
CA ARG A 127 17.41 -6.18 4.83
C ARG A 127 17.18 -5.01 5.79
N ARG A 128 16.46 -3.96 5.35
CA ARG A 128 16.12 -2.84 6.23
C ARG A 128 15.27 -3.28 7.43
N VAL A 129 14.28 -4.16 7.21
CA VAL A 129 13.47 -4.74 8.28
C VAL A 129 14.33 -5.54 9.27
N GLU A 130 15.28 -6.33 8.77
CA GLU A 130 16.22 -7.11 9.60
C GLU A 130 17.16 -6.22 10.40
N ASP A 131 17.70 -5.16 9.80
CA ASP A 131 18.56 -4.20 10.47
C ASP A 131 17.83 -3.46 11.61
N LEU A 132 16.57 -3.05 11.37
CA LEU A 132 15.71 -2.43 12.38
C LEU A 132 15.44 -3.38 13.55
N HIS A 133 15.04 -4.63 13.25
CA HIS A 133 14.81 -5.67 14.25
C HIS A 133 16.07 -5.95 15.09
N ALA A 134 17.21 -6.16 14.44
CA ALA A 134 18.47 -6.46 15.12
C ALA A 134 18.91 -5.32 16.04
N ALA A 135 18.73 -4.06 15.61
CA ALA A 135 19.02 -2.89 16.43
C ALA A 135 18.14 -2.84 17.68
N ASP A 136 16.82 -3.03 17.52
CA ASP A 136 15.87 -3.00 18.63
C ASP A 136 16.13 -4.12 19.64
N VAL A 137 16.38 -5.34 19.15
CA VAL A 137 16.67 -6.50 19.99
C VAL A 137 17.96 -6.32 20.80
N LYS A 138 18.98 -5.68 20.22
CA LYS A 138 20.24 -5.37 20.90
C LYS A 138 20.06 -4.33 22.02
N ASN A 139 19.03 -3.50 21.93
CA ASN A 139 18.73 -2.42 22.88
C ASN A 139 17.74 -2.82 23.99
N LEU A 140 17.36 -4.10 24.06
CA LEU A 140 16.58 -4.68 25.16
C LEU A 140 17.47 -4.99 26.36
#